data_AF-L5MFL5-F1
#
_entry.id   AF-L5MFL5-F1
#
_cell.length_a   1.000
_cell.length_b   1.000
_cell.length_c   1.000
_cell.angle_alpha   90.00
_cell.angle_beta   90.00
_cell.angle_gamma   90.00
#
_symmetry.space_group_name_H-M   'P 1'
#
loop_
_entity.id
_entity.type
_entity.pdbx_description
1 polymer ?
#
loop_
_entity_poly.entity_id
_entity_poly.type
_entity_poly.pdbx_seq_one_letter_code
_entity_poly.pdbx_strand_id
1 'polypeptide(L)' 'MVIIVKNLKTKPADDEMLFIYSRYKQATVGDVNTEWPRMLDLKGKAKWDAWNALKGIDWLHPAHPLLG' A
#
# COMPACT_ATOMS: atom_id res chain seq x y z
N MET A 1 -35.94 5.51 14.33
CA MET A 1 -35.16 4.26 14.33
C MET A 1 -34.21 4.30 13.14
N VAL A 2 -32.96 4.62 13.42
CA VAL A 2 -31.80 4.53 12.51
C VAL A 2 -31.65 3.09 12.05
N ILE A 3 -31.47 2.79 10.74
CA ILE A 3 -30.40 1.89 10.22
C ILE A 3 -30.10 2.15 8.71
N ILE A 4 -29.10 2.99 8.46
CA ILE A 4 -27.94 2.80 7.55
C ILE A 4 -28.12 1.82 6.36
N VAL A 5 -28.55 2.33 5.20
CA VAL A 5 -28.23 1.70 3.89
C VAL A 5 -27.56 2.74 2.99
N LYS A 6 -26.45 3.31 3.48
CA LYS A 6 -25.47 4.05 2.65
C LYS A 6 -24.16 3.26 2.46
N ASN A 7 -24.21 1.94 2.65
CA ASN A 7 -23.06 1.05 2.52
C ASN A 7 -23.10 0.25 1.20
N LEU A 8 -23.23 0.93 0.06
CA LEU A 8 -22.63 0.41 -1.17
C LEU A 8 -21.12 0.71 -1.08
N LYS A 9 -20.43 -0.03 -0.20
CA LYS A 9 -18.98 -0.02 0.05
C LYS A 9 -18.24 -0.71 -1.09
N THR A 10 -18.37 -0.22 -2.31
CA THR A 10 -17.59 -0.74 -3.43
C THR A 10 -17.06 0.44 -4.23
N LYS A 11 -15.86 0.88 -3.85
CA LYS A 11 -14.87 1.38 -4.82
C LYS A 11 -13.85 0.26 -5.09
N PRO A 12 -14.23 -0.84 -5.75
CA PRO A 12 -13.30 -1.95 -5.95
C PRO A 12 -12.15 -1.55 -6.90
N ALA A 13 -12.39 -0.60 -7.81
CA ALA A 13 -11.40 -0.17 -8.79
C ALA A 13 -10.20 0.59 -8.20
N ASP A 14 -10.40 1.40 -7.14
CA ASP A 14 -9.32 2.18 -6.55
C ASP A 14 -8.38 1.26 -5.74
N ASP A 15 -8.93 0.31 -4.98
CA ASP A 15 -8.16 -0.64 -4.16
C ASP A 15 -7.36 -1.63 -5.02
N GLU A 16 -7.95 -2.14 -6.11
CA GLU A 16 -7.24 -3.02 -7.06
C GLU A 16 -6.10 -2.27 -7.76
N MET A 17 -6.31 -1.02 -8.18
CA MET A 17 -5.23 -0.23 -8.76
C MET A 17 -4.11 0.07 -7.76
N LEU A 18 -4.45 0.33 -6.49
CA LEU A 18 -3.46 0.54 -5.43
C LEU A 18 -2.64 -0.73 -5.16
N PHE A 19 -3.28 -1.88 -5.19
CA PHE A 19 -2.63 -3.19 -5.02
C PHE A 19 -1.68 -3.54 -6.18
N ILE A 20 -2.11 -3.29 -7.42
CA ILE A 20 -1.25 -3.49 -8.60
C ILE A 20 -0.08 -2.50 -8.55
N TYR A 21 -0.34 -1.23 -8.22
CA TYR A 21 0.70 -0.20 -8.11
C TYR A 21 1.73 -0.56 -7.04
N SER A 22 1.30 -0.92 -5.83
CA SER A 22 2.21 -1.25 -4.73
C SER A 22 3.08 -2.45 -5.06
N ARG A 23 2.50 -3.52 -5.63
CA ARG A 23 3.24 -4.71 -6.06
C ARG A 23 4.20 -4.43 -7.21
N TYR A 24 3.77 -3.66 -8.20
CA TYR A 24 4.63 -3.23 -9.30
C TYR A 24 5.83 -2.45 -8.77
N LYS A 25 5.61 -1.51 -7.84
CA LYS A 25 6.68 -0.72 -7.23
C LYS A 25 7.59 -1.58 -6.35
N GLN A 26 7.05 -2.50 -5.56
CA GLN A 26 7.85 -3.44 -4.77
C GLN A 26 8.69 -4.36 -5.66
N ALA A 27 8.15 -4.86 -6.78
CA ALA A 27 8.88 -5.74 -7.68
C ALA A 27 9.96 -5.03 -8.53
N THR A 28 9.77 -3.74 -8.83
CA THR A 28 10.69 -2.97 -9.69
C THR A 28 11.71 -2.13 -8.91
N VAL A 29 11.32 -1.58 -7.77
CA VAL A 29 12.15 -0.71 -6.93
C VAL A 29 12.55 -1.39 -5.62
N GLY A 30 11.76 -2.35 -5.15
CA GLY A 30 11.86 -2.88 -3.78
C GLY A 30 11.10 -2.00 -2.80
N ASP A 31 11.64 -1.90 -1.59
CA ASP A 31 11.07 -1.13 -0.50
C ASP A 31 10.85 0.33 -0.86
N VAL A 32 9.76 0.91 -0.34
CA VAL A 32 9.46 2.33 -0.51
C VAL A 32 10.63 3.19 -0.07
N ASN A 33 11.13 4.01 -1.00
CA ASN A 33 12.28 4.91 -0.81
C ASN A 33 11.93 6.38 -1.06
N THR A 34 10.64 6.68 -1.27
CA THR A 34 10.14 8.03 -1.50
C THR A 34 9.61 8.66 -0.23
N GLU A 35 9.78 9.97 -0.09
CA GLU A 35 9.21 10.76 0.99
C GLU A 35 7.68 10.74 1.03
N TRP A 36 7.11 11.00 2.22
CA TRP A 36 5.67 10.96 2.40
C TRP A 36 4.99 12.08 1.61
N PRO A 37 3.98 11.78 0.78
CA PRO A 37 3.31 12.79 -0.02
C PRO A 37 2.62 13.84 0.85
N ARG A 38 2.62 15.08 0.37
CA ARG A 38 2.01 16.22 1.07
C ARG A 38 0.54 15.94 1.36
N MET A 39 0.07 16.27 2.57
CA MET A 39 -1.28 15.92 3.08
C MET A 39 -2.47 16.35 2.20
N LEU A 40 -2.27 17.28 1.26
CA LEU A 40 -3.28 17.72 0.31
C LEU A 40 -3.54 16.72 -0.84
N ASP A 41 -2.66 15.73 -1.04
CA ASP A 41 -2.80 14.69 -2.06
C ASP A 41 -3.27 13.35 -1.46
N LEU A 42 -4.58 13.19 -1.36
CA LEU A 42 -5.22 11.97 -0.86
C LEU A 42 -4.91 10.73 -1.73
N LYS A 43 -4.74 10.92 -3.05
CA LYS A 43 -4.45 9.81 -3.98
C LYS A 43 -2.99 9.39 -3.90
N GLY A 44 -2.08 10.36 -3.84
CA GLY A 44 -0.66 10.14 -3.59
C GLY A 44 -0.44 9.43 -2.26
N LYS A 45 -1.12 9.89 -1.20
CA LYS A 45 -1.10 9.23 0.12
C LYS A 45 -1.53 7.77 0.03
N ALA A 46 -2.65 7.46 -0.62
CA ALA A 46 -3.13 6.10 -0.74
C ALA A 46 -2.14 5.17 -1.48
N LYS A 47 -1.54 5.66 -2.58
CA LYS A 47 -0.49 4.94 -3.33
C LYS A 47 0.76 4.69 -2.50
N TRP A 48 1.21 5.70 -1.77
CA TRP A 48 2.38 5.62 -0.91
C TRP A 48 2.12 4.64 0.24
N ASP A 49 0.95 4.73 0.88
CA ASP A 49 0.55 3.85 1.98
C ASP A 49 0.48 2.38 1.54
N ALA A 50 -0.13 2.11 0.38
CA ALA A 50 -0.20 0.77 -0.20
C ALA A 50 1.19 0.20 -0.52
N TRP A 51 2.14 1.03 -1.00
CA TRP A 51 3.51 0.59 -1.27
C TRP A 51 4.33 0.42 0.02
N ASN A 52 4.20 1.35 0.98
CA ASN A 52 4.84 1.24 2.29
C ASN A 52 4.36 0.03 3.09
N ALA A 53 3.10 -0.39 2.92
CA ALA A 53 2.59 -1.62 3.52
C ALA A 53 3.29 -2.89 3.03
N LEU A 54 3.97 -2.84 1.88
CA LEU A 54 4.76 -3.95 1.33
C LEU A 54 6.25 -3.86 1.68
N LYS A 55 6.67 -2.82 2.43
CA LYS A 55 8.06 -2.65 2.85
C LYS A 55 8.51 -3.83 3.70
N GLY A 56 9.64 -4.44 3.35
CA GLY A 56 10.17 -5.62 4.03
C GLY A 56 9.48 -6.94 3.66
N ILE A 57 8.51 -6.93 2.73
CA ILE A 57 7.92 -8.15 2.15
C ILE A 57 8.70 -8.59 0.90
N ASP A 58 10.00 -8.26 0.83
CA ASP A 58 10.86 -8.88 -0.16
C ASP A 58 11.13 -10.34 0.27
N TRP A 59 11.04 -11.24 -0.70
CA TRP A 59 11.26 -12.68 -0.57
C TRP A 59 12.61 -13.04 0.07
N LEU A 60 13.54 -12.07 0.15
CA LEU A 60 14.86 -12.23 0.75
C LEU A 60 14.95 -11.96 2.27
N HIS A 61 13.88 -11.59 3.00
CA HIS A 61 13.96 -11.45 4.47
C HIS A 61 12.68 -11.82 5.24
N PRO A 62 12.29 -13.10 5.29
CA PRO A 62 11.66 -13.61 6.50
C PRO A 62 12.76 -13.71 7.57
N ALA A 63 12.77 -12.82 8.55
CA ALA A 63 13.47 -12.93 9.83
C ALA A 63 14.48 -14.10 9.94
N HIS A 64 15.72 -13.91 9.48
CA HIS A 64 16.81 -14.83 9.79
C HIS A 64 17.81 -14.10 10.70
N PRO A 65 17.66 -14.20 12.04
CA PRO A 65 18.57 -13.55 12.98
C PRO A 65 19.89 -14.32 13.12
N LEU A 66 20.56 -14.71 12.02
CA LEU A 66 21.82 -15.48 12.11
C LEU A 66 22.78 -15.22 10.93
N LEU A 67 23.09 -13.96 10.64
CA LEU A 67 24.38 -13.61 10.03
C LEU A 67 24.92 -12.36 10.73
N GLY A 68 25.46 -12.60 11.91
CA GLY A 68 26.27 -11.70 12.72
C GLY A 68 27.14 -12.55 13.63
#